data_AF-A0A061GT15-F1
#
_entry.id   AF-A0A061GT15-F1
#
_cell.length_a   1.000
_cell.length_b   1.000
_cell.length_c   1.000
_cell.angle_alpha   90.00
_cell.angle_beta   90.00
_cell.angle_gamma   90.00
#
_symmetry.space_group_name_H-M   'P 1'
#
loop_
_entity.id
_entity.type
_entity.pdbx_description
1 polymer ?
#
loop_
_entity_poly.entity_id
_entity_poly.type
_entity_poly.pdbx_seq_one_letter_code
_entity_poly.pdbx_strand_id
1 'polypeptide(L)'
;MTNIWPGLAYALALCLIINNVAAHDDEPYNALPPYHQGHQNFKAIHSSKVVGEPPFFLASVVFFAIKDAIIVARAETGHTGCFPLNNPTTLERIKMACAV
;
A
#
# COMPACT_ATOMS: atom_id res chain seq x y z
N MET A 1 -11.25 -12.51 16.67
CA MET A 1 -11.52 -12.68 15.22
C MET A 1 -12.28 -11.52 14.55
N THR A 2 -12.59 -10.40 15.23
CA THR A 2 -13.39 -9.28 14.66
C THR A 2 -12.61 -7.98 14.41
N ASN A 3 -11.33 -7.91 14.80
CA ASN A 3 -10.59 -6.63 14.87
C ASN A 3 -9.52 -6.47 13.77
N ILE A 4 -9.28 -7.53 12.98
CA ILE A 4 -8.27 -7.56 11.88
C ILE A 4 -8.83 -6.96 10.59
N TRP A 5 -10.13 -7.11 10.39
CA TRP A 5 -10.80 -6.77 9.15
C TRP A 5 -10.77 -5.28 8.78
N PRO A 6 -10.84 -4.30 9.71
CA PRO A 6 -10.82 -2.89 9.34
C PRO A 6 -9.46 -2.45 8.76
N GLY A 7 -8.35 -2.90 9.37
CA GLY A 7 -6.99 -2.56 8.94
C GLY A 7 -6.62 -3.23 7.62
N LEU A 8 -6.93 -4.52 7.50
CA LEU A 8 -6.72 -5.27 6.25
C LEU A 8 -7.64 -4.76 5.13
N ALA A 9 -8.89 -4.42 5.42
CA ALA A 9 -9.80 -3.82 4.43
C ALA A 9 -9.32 -2.45 3.97
N TYR A 10 -8.75 -1.62 4.86
CA TYR A 10 -8.18 -0.32 4.48
C TYR A 10 -6.92 -0.50 3.62
N ALA A 11 -6.04 -1.44 3.99
CA ALA A 11 -4.85 -1.76 3.20
C ALA A 11 -5.20 -2.34 1.82
N LEU A 12 -6.20 -3.24 1.76
CA LEU A 12 -6.70 -3.79 0.50
C LEU A 12 -7.45 -2.73 -0.32
N ALA A 13 -8.20 -1.83 0.30
CA ALA A 13 -8.84 -0.71 -0.38
C ALA A 13 -7.81 0.26 -0.97
N LEU A 14 -6.76 0.62 -0.22
CA LEU A 14 -5.65 1.41 -0.74
C LEU A 14 -4.94 0.68 -1.89
N CYS A 15 -4.66 -0.62 -1.73
CA CYS A 15 -4.03 -1.43 -2.78
C CYS A 15 -4.91 -1.53 -4.04
N LEU A 16 -6.23 -1.67 -3.88
CA LEU A 16 -7.18 -1.67 -5.00
C LEU A 16 -7.30 -0.31 -5.67
N ILE A 17 -7.31 0.79 -4.92
CA ILE A 17 -7.31 2.15 -5.48
C ILE A 17 -6.02 2.39 -6.28
N ILE A 18 -4.87 1.94 -5.75
CA ILE A 18 -3.57 2.05 -6.41
C ILE A 18 -3.49 1.16 -7.66
N ASN A 19 -3.95 -0.09 -7.58
CA ASN A 19 -3.97 -1.00 -8.72
C ASN A 19 -4.95 -0.54 -9.80
N ASN A 20 -6.07 0.09 -9.45
CA ASN A 20 -6.96 0.73 -10.44
C ASN A 20 -6.31 1.93 -11.13
N VAL A 21 -5.45 2.68 -10.44
CA VAL A 21 -4.67 3.77 -11.05
C VAL A 21 -3.62 3.22 -12.02
N ALA A 22 -3.05 2.04 -11.76
CA ALA A 22 -2.07 1.39 -12.64
C ALA A 22 -2.69 0.56 -13.78
N ALA A 23 -3.89 -0.01 -13.57
CA ALA A 23 -4.58 -0.84 -14.57
C ALA A 23 -5.31 -0.02 -15.64
N HIS A 24 -5.33 1.31 -15.52
CA HIS A 24 -5.93 2.21 -16.51
C HIS A 24 -4.92 2.67 -17.59
N ASP A 25 -3.80 1.95 -17.74
CA ASP A 25 -2.82 2.18 -18.81
C ASP A 25 -3.03 1.27 -20.04
N ASP A 26 -3.97 0.30 -20.00
CA ASP A 26 -4.24 -0.66 -21.09
C ASP A 26 -5.46 -0.31 -21.98
N GLU A 27 -6.00 0.91 -21.90
CA GLU A 27 -7.18 1.32 -22.69
C GLU A 27 -6.75 1.95 -24.04
N PRO A 28 -7.37 1.59 -25.18
CA PRO A 28 -6.94 2.11 -26.48
C PRO A 28 -7.13 3.63 -26.52
N TYR A 29 -6.18 4.32 -27.16
CA TYR A 29 -6.10 5.78 -27.39
C TYR A 29 -7.36 6.48 -27.99
N ASN A 30 -8.48 5.77 -28.14
CA ASN A 30 -9.70 6.21 -28.80
C ASN A 30 -10.90 6.40 -27.85
N ALA A 31 -10.78 6.05 -26.56
CA ALA A 31 -11.79 6.40 -25.55
C ALA A 31 -11.37 7.69 -24.83
N LEU A 32 -12.28 8.65 -24.69
CA LEU A 32 -12.05 9.83 -23.85
C LEU A 32 -11.84 9.36 -22.39
N PRO A 33 -10.65 9.52 -21.80
CA PRO A 33 -10.35 8.93 -20.51
C PRO A 33 -11.01 9.73 -19.37
N PRO A 34 -11.44 9.08 -18.27
CA PRO A 34 -11.77 9.77 -17.04
C PRO A 34 -10.46 10.13 -16.30
N TYR A 35 -9.57 10.88 -16.95
CA TYR A 35 -8.49 11.55 -16.23
C TYR A 35 -9.14 12.46 -15.18
N HIS A 36 -8.71 12.38 -13.92
CA HIS A 36 -9.13 13.26 -12.83
C HIS A 36 -9.24 14.71 -13.33
N GLN A 37 -10.46 15.12 -13.66
CA GLN A 37 -10.75 16.41 -14.27
C GLN A 37 -10.53 17.47 -13.19
N GLY A 38 -9.39 18.15 -13.21
CA GLY A 38 -9.26 19.35 -12.38
C GLY A 38 -7.88 19.94 -12.15
N HIS A 39 -6.76 19.27 -12.48
CA HIS A 39 -5.43 19.88 -12.28
C HIS A 39 -4.57 19.81 -13.54
N GLN A 40 -4.47 20.94 -14.23
CA GLN A 40 -3.55 21.16 -15.34
C GLN A 40 -2.16 21.49 -14.79
N ASN A 41 -1.15 20.73 -15.22
CA ASN A 41 0.24 21.03 -14.91
C ASN A 41 0.80 21.98 -15.96
N PHE A 42 0.66 23.29 -15.75
CA PHE A 42 1.17 24.31 -16.67
C PHE A 42 2.70 24.29 -16.86
N LYS A 43 3.44 23.62 -15.96
CA LYS A 43 4.90 23.44 -16.05
C LYS A 43 5.34 22.21 -16.87
N ALA A 44 4.44 21.27 -17.12
CA ALA A 44 4.77 20.01 -17.79
C ALA A 44 4.32 20.03 -19.26
N ILE A 45 5.10 19.39 -20.13
CA ILE A 45 4.77 19.26 -21.56
C ILE A 45 3.41 18.56 -21.67
N HIS A 46 2.46 19.18 -22.38
CA HIS A 46 1.09 18.70 -22.54
C HIS A 46 0.33 18.40 -21.23
N SER A 47 0.60 19.13 -20.14
CA SER A 47 0.00 18.85 -18.81
C SER A 47 0.28 17.45 -18.27
N SER A 48 1.37 16.80 -18.71
CA SER A 48 1.78 15.48 -18.24
C SER A 48 2.13 15.45 -16.75
N LYS A 49 2.13 14.24 -16.18
CA LYS A 49 2.59 13.93 -14.82
C LYS A 49 3.60 12.80 -14.92
N VAL A 50 4.66 12.88 -14.12
CA VAL A 50 5.60 11.75 -13.98
C VAL A 50 4.93 10.70 -13.09
N VAL A 51 4.75 9.49 -13.62
CA VAL A 51 4.11 8.36 -12.92
C VAL A 51 5.12 7.23 -12.61
N GLY A 52 6.40 7.36 -12.98
CA GLY A 52 7.37 6.26 -12.81
C GLY A 52 7.80 6.02 -11.36
N GLU A 53 8.19 7.06 -10.63
CA GLU A 53 8.67 6.95 -9.23
C GLU A 53 7.57 6.98 -8.16
N PRO A 54 6.44 7.71 -8.32
CA PRO A 54 5.38 7.72 -7.31
C PRO A 54 4.86 6.32 -6.90
N PRO A 55 4.71 5.34 -7.82
CA PRO A 55 4.33 3.98 -7.49
C PRO A 55 5.40 3.17 -6.75
N PHE A 56 6.68 3.51 -6.88
CA PHE A 56 7.77 2.77 -6.23
C PHE A 56 7.62 2.79 -4.70
N PHE A 57 7.20 3.92 -4.14
CA PHE A 57 6.96 4.04 -2.69
C PHE A 57 5.70 3.29 -2.24
N LEU A 58 4.78 2.92 -3.15
CA LEU A 58 3.55 2.21 -2.80
C LEU A 58 3.80 0.78 -2.32
N ALA A 59 4.95 0.20 -2.65
CA ALA A 59 5.39 -1.08 -2.08
C ALA A 59 5.51 -1.04 -0.54
N SER A 60 5.67 0.16 0.06
CA SER A 60 5.70 0.32 1.52
C SER A 60 4.37 -0.07 2.20
N VAL A 61 3.25 -0.06 1.48
CA VAL A 61 1.94 -0.48 2.03
C VAL A 61 2.00 -1.93 2.51
N VAL A 62 2.68 -2.81 1.77
CA VAL A 62 2.85 -4.22 2.14
C VAL A 62 3.63 -4.35 3.45
N PHE A 63 4.67 -3.53 3.62
CA PHE A 63 5.45 -3.50 4.86
C PHE A 63 4.60 -3.12 6.08
N PHE A 64 3.74 -2.11 5.95
CA PHE A 64 2.85 -1.70 7.03
C PHE A 64 1.76 -2.74 7.32
N ALA A 65 1.22 -3.39 6.30
CA ALA A 65 0.25 -4.48 6.47
C ALA A 65 0.84 -5.67 7.25
N ILE A 66 2.11 -6.03 6.97
CA ILE A 66 2.81 -7.07 7.73
C ILE A 66 3.02 -6.64 9.18
N LYS A 67 3.39 -5.37 9.41
CA LYS A 67 3.57 -4.85 10.78
C LYS A 67 2.26 -4.93 11.58
N ASP A 68 1.14 -4.57 10.97
CA ASP A 68 -0.19 -4.66 11.59
C ASP A 68 -0.56 -6.11 11.92
N ALA A 69 -0.33 -7.05 11.00
CA ALA A 69 -0.56 -8.47 11.24
C ALA A 69 0.26 -9.02 12.44
N ILE A 70 1.52 -8.60 12.57
CA ILE A 70 2.38 -8.98 13.71
C ILE A 70 1.88 -8.35 15.01
N ILE A 71 1.42 -7.08 14.99
CA ILE A 71 0.84 -6.42 16.18
C ILE A 71 -0.34 -7.25 16.69
N VAL A 72 -1.23 -7.68 15.79
CA VAL A 72 -2.39 -8.49 16.18
C VAL A 72 -1.97 -9.85 16.71
N ALA A 73 -1.04 -10.55 16.03
CA ALA A 73 -0.54 -11.84 16.49
C ALA A 73 0.10 -11.76 17.89
N ARG A 74 0.83 -10.68 18.19
CA ARG A 74 1.43 -10.45 19.51
C ARG A 74 0.39 -10.08 20.56
N ALA A 75 -0.69 -9.39 20.18
CA ALA A 75 -1.78 -9.09 21.10
C ALA A 75 -2.48 -10.36 21.59
N GLU A 76 -2.58 -11.40 20.75
CA GLU A 76 -3.15 -12.71 21.13
C GLU A 76 -2.28 -13.46 22.16
N THR A 77 -0.95 -13.28 22.14
CA THR A 77 -0.04 -13.88 23.14
C THR A 77 0.16 -12.99 24.39
N GLY A 78 -0.59 -11.89 24.51
CA GLY A 78 -0.51 -10.97 25.65
C GLY A 78 0.65 -9.95 25.57
N HIS A 79 1.39 -9.93 24.46
CA HIS A 79 2.52 -9.01 24.26
C HIS A 79 2.08 -7.74 23.54
N THR A 80 1.44 -6.83 24.28
CA THR A 80 1.01 -5.52 23.77
C THR A 80 2.13 -4.49 23.96
N GLY A 81 2.80 -4.10 22.86
CA GLY A 81 3.88 -3.13 22.90
C GLY A 81 4.45 -2.79 21.53
N CYS A 82 5.13 -1.65 21.43
CA CYS A 82 5.83 -1.26 20.21
C CYS A 82 7.05 -2.17 20.00
N PHE A 83 7.18 -2.77 18.81
CA PHE A 83 8.35 -3.56 18.44
C PHE A 83 9.03 -2.97 17.20
N PRO A 84 10.38 -3.01 17.13
CA PRO A 84 11.11 -2.58 15.96
C PRO A 84 11.00 -3.61 14.83
N LEU A 85 10.51 -3.18 13.67
CA LEU A 85 10.56 -3.95 12.43
C LEU A 85 11.33 -3.13 11.40
N ASN A 86 12.58 -3.49 11.13
CA ASN A 86 13.39 -2.85 10.08
C ASN A 86 12.99 -3.35 8.68
N ASN A 87 13.34 -2.61 7.64
CA ASN A 87 13.32 -3.10 6.25
C ASN A 87 14.75 -3.61 5.90
N PRO A 88 14.95 -4.71 5.15
CA PRO A 88 13.97 -5.61 4.53
C PRO A 88 13.27 -6.54 5.54
N THR A 89 11.96 -6.69 5.38
CA THR A 89 11.14 -7.57 6.21
C THR A 89 11.20 -9.00 5.67
N THR A 90 12.32 -9.68 5.93
CA THR A 90 12.49 -11.09 5.59
C THR A 90 11.59 -11.97 6.45
N LEU A 91 11.23 -13.15 5.92
CA LEU A 91 10.40 -14.14 6.63
C LEU A 91 10.99 -14.50 8.00
N GLU A 92 12.31 -14.62 8.11
CA GLU A 92 12.99 -14.88 9.39
C GLU A 92 12.69 -13.79 10.42
N ARG A 93 12.75 -12.52 10.02
CA ARG A 93 12.50 -11.38 10.92
C ARG A 93 11.03 -11.26 11.31
N ILE A 94 10.11 -11.60 10.41
CA ILE A 94 8.68 -11.72 10.73
C ILE A 94 8.48 -12.82 11.78
N LYS A 95 9.06 -14.01 11.56
CA LYS A 95 8.93 -15.15 12.49
C LYS A 95 9.46 -14.81 13.87
N MET A 96 10.64 -14.20 13.95
CA MET A 96 11.22 -13.75 15.22
C MET A 96 10.39 -12.66 15.92
N ALA A 97 9.65 -11.84 15.15
CA ALA A 97 8.79 -10.81 15.71
C ALA A 97 7.45 -11.36 16.24
N CYS A 98 6.93 -12.44 15.64
CA CYS A 98 5.74 -13.15 16.11
C CYS A 98 6.01 -14.16 17.23
N ALA A 99 7.19 -14.80 17.21
CA ALA A 99 7.59 -15.78 18.22
C ALA A 99 8.03 -15.05 19.50
N VAL A 100 7.03 -14.65 20.30
CA VAL A 100 7.19 -14.27 21.71
C VAL A 100 6.35 -15.22 22.55
#